data_AF-A0A536DDU3-F1
#
_entry.id   AF-A0A536DDU3-F1
#
_cell.length_a   1.000
_cell.length_b   1.000
_cell.length_c   1.000
_cell.angle_alpha   90.00
_cell.angle_beta   90.00
_cell.angle_gamma   90.00
#
_symmetry.space_group_name_H-M   'P 1'
#
loop_
_entity.id
_entity.type
_entity.pdbx_description
1 polymer ?
#
loop_
_entity_poly.entity_id
_entity_poly.type
_entity_poly.pdbx_seq_one_letter_code
_entity_poly.pdbx_strand_id
1 'polypeptide(L)'
;MADFVLRARQIEHELRKVIVGQQEAVRQVMIALLGGGHVLLEGVPGLGKTLLVKTLGQVLSLRFSRIQFTPDLMPADIVGTTIVSED
;
A
#
# COMPACT_ATOMS: atom_id res chain seq x y z
N MET A 1 19.73 -10.76 -12.09
CA MET A 1 19.42 -11.13 -10.70
C MET A 1 20.06 -10.18 -9.67
N ALA A 2 21.37 -9.89 -9.76
CA ALA A 2 22.04 -8.98 -8.81
C ALA A 2 21.44 -7.56 -8.77
N ASP A 3 21.12 -6.97 -9.93
CA ASP A 3 20.50 -5.63 -10.03
C ASP A 3 19.14 -5.55 -9.31
N PHE A 4 18.31 -6.58 -9.47
CA PHE A 4 17.01 -6.66 -8.79
C PHE A 4 17.17 -6.65 -7.26
N VAL A 5 18.09 -7.47 -6.74
CA VAL A 5 18.37 -7.53 -5.29
C VAL A 5 18.88 -6.19 -4.78
N LEU A 6 19.73 -5.50 -5.56
CA LEU A 6 20.23 -4.18 -5.20
C LEU A 6 19.09 -3.15 -5.10
N ARG A 7 18.21 -3.08 -6.11
CA ARG A 7 17.06 -2.17 -6.13
C ARG A 7 16.10 -2.43 -4.98
N ALA A 8 15.77 -3.70 -4.70
CA ALA A 8 14.91 -4.06 -3.58
C ALA A 8 15.49 -3.56 -2.24
N ARG A 9 16.80 -3.73 -2.02
CA ARG A 9 17.49 -3.21 -0.83
C ARG A 9 17.49 -1.69 -0.76
N GLN A 10 17.63 -1.00 -1.89
CA GLN A 10 17.55 0.47 -1.94
C GLN A 10 16.15 0.96 -1.55
N ILE A 11 15.09 0.32 -2.07
CA ILE A 11 13.71 0.63 -1.70
C ILE A 11 13.49 0.42 -0.20
N GLU A 12 13.93 -0.72 0.36
CA GLU A 12 13.84 -0.97 1.81
C GLU A 12 14.60 0.08 2.62
N HIS A 13 15.76 0.52 2.14
CA HIS A 13 16.56 1.54 2.81
C HIS A 13 15.83 2.89 2.85
N GLU A 14 15.24 3.32 1.74
CA GLU A 14 14.45 4.56 1.69
C GLU A 14 13.23 4.50 2.62
N LEU A 15 12.55 3.36 2.69
CA LEU A 15 11.40 3.15 3.59
C LEU A 15 11.78 3.30 5.07
N ARG A 16 12.97 2.81 5.46
CA ARG A 16 13.46 2.86 6.86
C ARG A 16 13.72 4.28 7.36
N LYS A 17 13.86 5.27 6.46
CA LYS A 17 14.01 6.68 6.85
C LYS A 17 12.74 7.25 7.49
N VAL A 18 11.58 6.68 7.17
CA VAL A 18 10.25 7.11 7.67
C VAL A 18 9.63 6.06 8.59
N ILE A 19 9.84 4.78 8.29
CA ILE A 19 9.24 3.65 9.01
C ILE A 19 10.27 3.05 9.98
N VAL A 20 10.08 3.31 11.27
CA VAL A 20 10.96 2.84 12.34
C VAL A 20 10.38 1.59 13.01
N GLY A 21 11.20 0.56 13.21
CA GLY A 21 10.84 -0.64 14.00
C GLY A 21 9.90 -1.64 13.33
N GLN A 22 9.58 -1.48 12.04
CA GLN A 22 8.66 -2.34 11.29
C GLN A 22 9.32 -3.04 10.08
N GLN A 23 10.58 -3.45 10.21
CA GLN A 23 11.40 -3.96 9.10
C GLN A 23 10.79 -5.21 8.44
N GLU A 24 10.24 -6.13 9.24
CA GLU A 24 9.64 -7.35 8.71
C GLU A 24 8.33 -7.05 7.96
N ALA A 25 7.47 -6.18 8.49
CA ALA A 25 6.25 -5.75 7.81
C ALA A 25 6.54 -5.06 6.48
N VAL A 26 7.56 -4.19 6.45
CA VAL A 26 8.04 -3.55 5.21
C VAL A 26 8.43 -4.60 4.17
N ARG A 27 9.21 -5.61 4.58
CA ARG A 27 9.68 -6.66 3.67
C ARG A 27 8.55 -7.55 3.15
N GLN A 28 7.62 -7.96 4.01
CA GLN A 28 6.46 -8.76 3.60
C GLN A 28 5.54 -8.00 2.64
N VAL A 29 5.30 -6.71 2.88
CA VAL A 29 4.52 -5.87 1.96
C VAL A 29 5.21 -5.73 0.61
N MET A 30 6.54 -5.57 0.59
CA MET A 30 7.30 -5.50 -0.66
C MET A 30 7.25 -6.82 -1.44
N ILE A 31 7.39 -7.96 -0.76
CA ILE A 31 7.28 -9.29 -1.39
C ILE A 31 5.89 -9.46 -2.02
N ALA A 32 4.82 -9.15 -1.27
CA ALA A 32 3.46 -9.25 -1.77
C ALA A 32 3.24 -8.34 -2.98
N LEU A 33 3.69 -7.08 -2.91
CA LEU A 33 3.56 -6.14 -4.03
C LEU A 33 4.27 -6.64 -5.29
N LEU A 34 5.51 -7.12 -5.16
CA LEU A 34 6.29 -7.63 -6.30
C LEU A 34 5.73 -8.95 -6.84
N GLY A 35 5.07 -9.74 -6.00
CA GLY A 35 4.37 -10.96 -6.38
C GLY A 35 2.94 -10.76 -6.87
N GLY A 36 2.43 -9.53 -6.91
CA GLY A 36 1.03 -9.24 -7.29
C GLY A 36 -0.01 -9.70 -6.26
N GLY A 37 0.40 -9.93 -5.01
CA GLY A 37 -0.47 -10.36 -3.91
C GLY A 37 -1.13 -9.20 -3.15
N HIS A 38 -2.02 -9.56 -2.22
CA HIS A 38 -2.71 -8.64 -1.31
C HIS A 38 -2.23 -8.84 0.12
N VAL A 39 -2.23 -7.77 0.91
CA VAL A 39 -1.76 -7.80 2.31
C VAL A 39 -2.85 -7.30 3.25
N LEU A 40 -3.09 -8.06 4.31
CA LEU A 40 -3.85 -7.62 5.48
C LEU A 40 -2.87 -7.17 6.58
N LEU A 41 -2.95 -5.90 7.00
CA LEU A 41 -2.05 -5.33 8.01
C LEU A 41 -2.72 -5.25 9.39
N GLU A 42 -2.60 -6.30 10.21
CA GLU A 42 -3.19 -6.36 11.56
C GLU A 42 -2.28 -5.84 12.67
N GLY A 43 -2.86 -5.27 13.72
CA GLY A 43 -2.14 -4.67 14.85
C GLY A 43 -2.83 -3.43 15.40
N VAL A 44 -2.35 -2.91 16.52
CA VAL A 44 -3.03 -1.82 17.24
C VAL A 44 -3.04 -0.50 16.43
N PRO A 45 -4.04 0.36 16.65
CA PRO A 45 -4.09 1.69 16.04
C PRO A 45 -2.82 2.50 16.33
N GLY A 46 -2.40 3.34 15.39
CA GLY A 46 -1.27 4.24 15.57
C GLY A 46 0.11 3.67 15.22
N LEU A 47 0.25 2.39 14.88
CA LEU A 47 1.53 1.77 14.52
C LEU A 47 2.02 2.06 13.09
N GLY A 48 1.56 3.15 12.48
CA GLY A 48 2.08 3.59 11.17
C GLY A 48 1.66 2.71 9.98
N LYS A 49 0.60 1.91 10.08
CA LYS A 49 0.08 1.08 8.96
C LYS A 49 -0.18 1.90 7.69
N THR A 50 -0.94 2.98 7.84
CA THR A 50 -1.23 3.91 6.75
C THR A 50 0.03 4.63 6.26
N LEU A 51 0.93 4.97 7.18
CA LEU A 51 2.20 5.61 6.85
C LEU A 51 3.07 4.67 6.00
N LEU A 52 3.15 3.38 6.35
CA LEU A 52 3.90 2.38 5.60
C LEU A 52 3.43 2.31 4.14
N VAL A 53 2.12 2.12 3.91
CA VAL A 53 1.58 1.97 2.55
C VAL A 53 1.73 3.28 1.75
N LYS A 54 1.52 4.43 2.39
CA LYS A 54 1.69 5.75 1.75
C LYS A 54 3.15 6.01 1.36
N THR A 55 4.10 5.77 2.27
CA THR A 55 5.53 5.94 2.01
C THR A 55 6.01 4.97 0.93
N LEU A 56 5.54 3.73 0.92
CA LEU A 56 5.83 2.78 -0.14
C LEU A 56 5.35 3.28 -1.51
N GLY A 57 4.13 3.80 -1.59
CA GLY A 57 3.63 4.43 -2.80
C GLY A 57 4.51 5.59 -3.28
N GLN A 58 4.98 6.43 -2.35
CA GLN A 58 5.87 7.55 -2.67
C GLN A 58 7.25 7.09 -3.17
N VAL A 59 7.91 6.15 -2.47
CA VAL A 59 9.22 5.62 -2.84
C VAL A 59 9.19 4.95 -4.22
N LEU A 60 8.09 4.27 -4.54
CA LEU A 60 7.90 3.57 -5.82
C LEU A 60 7.20 4.42 -6.88
N SER A 61 6.87 5.69 -6.60
CA SER A 61 6.11 6.57 -7.49
C SER A 61 4.78 5.94 -7.99
N LEU A 62 4.10 5.20 -7.11
CA LEU A 62 2.80 4.59 -7.36
C LEU A 62 1.68 5.54 -6.94
N ARG A 63 0.51 5.38 -7.57
CA ARG A 63 -0.72 6.06 -7.12
C ARG A 63 -1.18 5.43 -5.81
N PHE A 64 -1.34 6.25 -4.79
CA PHE A 64 -1.92 5.85 -3.51
C PHE A 64 -3.39 6.24 -3.47
N SER A 65 -4.26 5.27 -3.17
CA SER A 65 -5.68 5.50 -2.88
C SER A 65 -6.03 4.86 -1.54
N ARG A 66 -6.94 5.48 -0.81
CA ARG A 66 -7.43 5.00 0.48
C ARG A 66 -8.95 5.06 0.49
N ILE A 67 -9.57 3.92 0.76
CA ILE A 67 -11.01 3.80 1.02
C ILE A 67 -11.16 3.50 2.51
N GLN A 68 -11.89 4.34 3.23
CA GLN A 68 -12.26 4.06 4.61
C GLN A 68 -13.56 3.26 4.60
N PHE A 69 -13.52 2.04 5.12
CA PHE A 69 -14.71 1.24 5.28
C PHE A 69 -15.58 1.85 6.38
N THR A 70 -16.86 2.02 6.06
CA THR A 70 -17.96 2.44 6.95
C THR A 70 -19.10 1.44 6.77
N PRO A 71 -20.02 1.29 7.75
CA PRO A 71 -21.15 0.37 7.61
C PRO A 71 -22.06 0.69 6.41
N ASP A 72 -22.05 1.96 5.95
CA ASP A 72 -22.89 2.44 4.86
C ASP A 72 -22.23 2.36 3.48
N LEU A 73 -20.96 1.96 3.40
CA LEU A 73 -20.21 1.90 2.13
C LEU A 73 -20.85 0.86 1.19
N MET A 74 -21.30 1.31 0.01
CA MET A 74 -21.88 0.45 -1.00
C MET A 74 -20.85 0.00 -2.04
N PRO A 75 -21.02 -1.15 -2.70
CA PRO A 75 -20.13 -1.57 -3.79
C PRO A 75 -20.00 -0.53 -4.91
N ALA A 76 -21.08 0.21 -5.19
CA ALA A 76 -21.09 1.29 -6.17
C ALA A 76 -20.12 2.44 -5.82
N ASP A 77 -19.81 2.67 -4.54
CA ASP A 77 -18.83 3.68 -4.11
C ASP A 77 -17.39 3.27 -4.44
N ILE A 78 -17.14 1.98 -4.68
CA ILE A 78 -15.81 1.42 -4.99
C ILE A 78 -15.66 1.16 -6.50
N VAL A 79 -16.65 0.50 -7.09
CA VAL A 79 -16.62 0.09 -8.51
C VAL A 79 -17.06 1.23 -9.44
N GLY A 80 -17.78 2.22 -8.90
CA GLY A 80 -18.44 3.27 -9.66
C GLY A 80 -19.87 2.90 -10.03
N THR A 81 -20.63 3.91 -10.48
CA THR A 81 -21.99 3.74 -11.01
C THR A 81 -22.04 4.15 -12.48
N THR A 82 -22.94 3.53 -13.25
CA THR A 82 -23.18 3.94 -14.64
C THR A 82 -24.16 5.11 -14.63
N ILE A 83 -23.72 6.26 -15.15
CA ILE A 83 -24.60 7.41 -15.37
C ILE A 83 -25.25 7.21 -16.74
N VAL A 84 -26.56 6.98 -16.77
CA VAL A 84 -27.33 6.97 -18.00
C VAL A 84 -27.85 8.38 -18.22
N SER A 85 -27.36 9.03 -19.28
CA SER A 85 -27.89 10.32 -19.75
C SER A 85 -28.98 10.04 -20.78
N GLU A 86 -30.16 10.66 -20.63
CA GLU A 86 -31.14 10.76 -21.72
C GLU A 86 -30.81 12.04 -22.50
N ASP A 87 -30.61 11.91 -23.82
CA ASP A 87 -30.51 13.06 -24.75
C ASP A 87 -31.89 13.71 -24.97
#